data_AF-A0A9X5HDK7-F1
#
_entry.id   AF-A0A9X5HDK7-F1
#
_cell.length_a   1.000
_cell.length_b   1.000
_cell.length_c   1.000
_cell.angle_alpha   90.00
_cell.angle_beta   90.00
_cell.angle_gamma   90.00
#
_symmetry.space_group_name_H-M   'P 1'
#
loop_
_entity.id
_entity.type
_entity.pdbx_description
1 polymer ?
#
loop_
_entity_poly.entity_id
_entity_poly.type
_entity_poly.pdbx_seq_one_letter_code
_entity_poly.pdbx_strand_id
1 'polypeptide(L)' 'MTPRPASAPVGTVTRGTTNPNRLRRMDRWIAASHGAELRRAAEPLAVDLGYGAAPWTALELLHRLR' A
#
# COMPACT_ATOMS: atom_id res chain seq x y z
N MET A 1 22.62 -22.95 -7.26
CA MET A 1 21.90 -22.24 -6.18
C MET A 1 20.48 -22.76 -6.17
N THR A 2 20.15 -23.66 -5.24
CA THR A 2 18.85 -24.35 -5.18
C THR A 2 17.79 -23.35 -4.72
N PRO A 3 16.66 -23.15 -5.44
CA PRO A 3 15.62 -22.23 -5.00
C PRO A 3 15.02 -22.74 -3.70
N ARG A 4 15.11 -21.91 -2.65
CA ARG A 4 14.49 -22.18 -1.36
C ARG A 4 12.96 -22.15 -1.57
N PRO A 5 12.21 -23.16 -1.12
CA PRO A 5 10.75 -23.15 -1.27
C PRO A 5 10.20 -21.87 -0.66
N ALA A 6 9.40 -21.14 -1.43
CA ALA A 6 8.75 -19.94 -0.95
C ALA A 6 7.86 -20.33 0.24
N SER A 7 8.16 -19.81 1.42
CA SER A 7 7.27 -19.94 2.57
C SER A 7 5.91 -19.38 2.16
N ALA A 8 4.85 -20.15 2.37
CA ALA A 8 3.50 -19.69 2.12
C ALA A 8 3.25 -18.37 2.87
N PRO A 9 2.50 -17.41 2.30
CA PRO A 9 2.21 -16.15 2.95
C PRO A 9 1.59 -16.40 4.34
N VAL A 10 2.16 -15.79 5.38
CA VAL A 10 1.61 -15.84 6.73
C VAL A 10 0.57 -14.73 6.85
N GLY A 11 -0.71 -15.11 6.92
CA GLY A 11 -1.80 -14.15 7.12
C GLY A 11 -3.17 -14.81 7.08
N THR A 12 -4.10 -14.30 7.90
CA THR A 12 -5.51 -14.69 7.83
C THR A 12 -6.22 -13.71 6.91
N VAL A 13 -6.70 -14.19 5.76
CA VAL A 13 -7.53 -13.38 4.86
C VAL A 13 -8.77 -12.95 5.63
N THR A 14 -8.87 -11.65 5.92
CA THR A 14 -10.09 -11.07 6.50
C THR A 14 -11.16 -11.00 5.42
N ARG A 15 -12.41 -11.32 5.78
CA ARG A 15 -13.52 -11.36 4.82
C ARG A 15 -13.91 -9.93 4.41
N GLY A 16 -14.03 -9.70 3.12
CA GLY A 16 -14.52 -8.45 2.54
C GLY A 16 -13.44 -7.68 1.77
N THR A 17 -13.79 -7.19 0.59
CA THR A 17 -12.98 -6.21 -0.11
C THR A 17 -13.13 -4.85 0.55
N THR A 18 -12.06 -4.07 0.54
CA THR A 18 -12.16 -2.64 0.83
C THR A 18 -12.85 -1.98 -0.36
N ASN A 19 -14.05 -1.44 -0.14
CA ASN A 19 -14.72 -0.64 -1.17
C ASN A 19 -13.82 0.54 -1.58
N PRO A 20 -13.91 1.00 -2.84
CA PRO A 20 -13.18 2.17 -3.30
C PRO A 20 -13.34 3.36 -2.34
N ASN A 21 -12.26 4.10 -2.14
CA ASN A 21 -12.17 5.33 -1.36
C ASN A 21 -12.53 5.19 0.13
N ARG A 22 -12.60 3.95 0.64
CA ARG A 22 -12.91 3.67 2.05
C ARG A 22 -11.79 4.08 2.99
N LEU A 23 -10.53 4.08 2.53
CA LEU A 23 -9.35 4.50 3.31
C LEU A 23 -8.96 5.97 3.13
N ARG A 24 -9.79 6.78 2.45
CA ARG A 24 -9.45 8.17 2.08
C ARG A 24 -8.92 9.05 3.19
N ARG A 25 -9.31 8.81 4.43
CA ARG A 25 -8.82 9.60 5.57
C ARG A 25 -7.35 9.29 5.82
N MET A 26 -6.98 8.01 5.79
CA MET A 26 -5.61 7.57 5.99
C MET A 26 -4.71 8.02 4.84
N ASP A 27 -5.12 7.84 3.59
CA ASP A 27 -4.28 8.26 2.47
C ASP A 27 -4.03 9.78 2.47
N ARG A 28 -5.02 10.59 2.87
CA ARG A 28 -4.85 12.05 3.05
C ARG A 28 -3.86 12.36 4.17
N TRP A 29 -3.96 11.64 5.29
CA TRP A 29 -3.06 11.84 6.41
C TRP A 29 -1.61 11.44 6.05
N ILE A 30 -1.41 10.32 5.33
CA ILE A 30 -0.10 9.88 4.83
C ILE A 30 0.49 10.95 3.90
N ALA A 31 -0.28 11.40 2.90
CA ALA A 31 0.18 12.41 1.95
C ALA A 31 0.53 13.74 2.64
N ALA A 32 -0.27 14.17 3.62
CA ALA A 32 -0.02 15.39 4.38
C ALA A 32 1.22 15.27 5.29
N SER A 33 1.37 14.14 5.98
CA SER A 33 2.42 13.93 6.98
C SER A 33 3.78 13.68 6.33
N HIS A 34 3.82 12.89 5.25
CA HIS A 34 5.07 12.42 4.63
C HIS A 34 5.37 13.09 3.29
N GLY A 35 4.45 13.87 2.71
CA GLY A 35 4.64 14.44 1.37
C GLY A 35 5.90 15.30 1.25
N ALA A 36 6.28 16.03 2.31
CA ALA A 36 7.49 16.84 2.31
C ALA A 36 8.78 16.00 2.36
N GLU A 37 8.76 14.83 3.00
CA GLU A 37 9.88 13.89 3.04
C GLU A 37 10.02 13.17 1.69
N LEU A 38 8.90 12.67 1.16
CA LEU A 38 8.84 11.99 -0.13
C LEU A 38 9.34 12.87 -1.28
N ARG A 39 9.00 14.17 -1.29
CA ARG A 39 9.49 15.11 -2.32
C ARG A 39 10.98 15.45 -2.21
N ARG A 40 11.59 15.27 -1.03
CA ARG A 40 13.02 15.57 -0.80
C ARG A 40 13.91 14.35 -1.05
N ALA A 41 13.36 13.15 -0.98
CA ALA A 41 14.08 11.93 -1.31
C ALA A 41 14.43 11.93 -2.81
N ALA A 42 15.66 11.55 -3.14
CA ALA A 42 16.09 11.39 -4.53
C ALA A 42 15.31 10.28 -5.26
N GLU A 43 15.03 9.19 -4.53
CA GLU A 43 14.30 8.02 -5.03
C GLU A 43 13.27 7.56 -3.98
N PRO A 44 12.11 8.22 -3.88
CA PRO A 44 11.10 7.88 -2.88
C PRO A 44 10.46 6.52 -3.19
N LEU A 45 10.35 5.67 -2.17
CA LEU A 45 9.69 4.36 -2.24
C LEU A 45 8.55 4.30 -1.23
N ALA A 46 7.35 3.95 -1.70
CA ALA A 46 6.19 3.64 -0.88
C ALA A 46 5.73 2.21 -1.16
N VAL A 47 5.45 1.44 -0.10
CA VAL A 47 5.00 0.06 -0.19
C VAL A 47 3.65 -0.08 0.51
N ASP A 48 2.61 -0.44 -0.25
CA ASP A 48 1.31 -0.84 0.30
C ASP A 48 1.24 -2.37 0.40
N LEU A 49 1.21 -2.88 1.62
CA LEU A 49 1.09 -4.32 1.89
C LEU A 49 -0.39 -4.69 2.09
N GLY A 50 -1.10 -4.86 0.97
CA GLY A 50 -2.47 -5.34 0.95
C GLY A 50 -2.58 -6.80 0.52
N TYR A 51 -3.36 -7.61 1.25
CA TYR A 51 -3.74 -8.98 0.89
C TYR A 51 -5.19 -9.08 0.36
N GLY A 52 -5.75 -7.95 -0.09
CA GLY A 52 -7.12 -7.87 -0.61
C GLY A 52 -7.24 -8.45 -2.02
N ALA A 53 -8.46 -8.83 -2.39
CA ALA A 53 -8.76 -9.41 -3.71
C ALA A 53 -8.73 -8.41 -4.87
N ALA A 54 -8.59 -7.11 -4.61
CA ALA A 54 -8.56 -6.05 -5.62
C ALA A 54 -7.56 -4.95 -5.25
N PRO A 55 -6.93 -4.27 -6.22
CA PRO A 55 -5.81 -3.36 -5.98
C PRO A 55 -6.23 -1.92 -5.65
N TRP A 56 -7.49 -1.69 -5.29
CA TRP A 56 -8.05 -0.33 -5.18
C TRP A 56 -7.30 0.56 -4.21
N THR A 57 -6.96 0.04 -3.02
CA THR A 57 -6.25 0.83 -1.99
C THR A 57 -4.87 1.26 -2.46
N ALA A 58 -4.12 0.36 -3.10
CA ALA A 58 -2.79 0.64 -3.61
C ALA A 58 -2.82 1.72 -4.71
N LEU A 59 -3.78 1.62 -5.63
CA LEU A 59 -3.94 2.62 -6.71
C LEU A 59 -4.39 3.98 -6.17
N GLU A 60 -5.31 4.00 -5.20
CA GLU A 60 -5.80 5.22 -4.56
C GLU A 60 -4.71 5.93 -3.76
N LEU A 61 -3.87 5.19 -3.02
CA LEU A 61 -2.72 5.76 -2.32
C LEU A 61 -1.69 6.30 -3.32
N LEU A 62 -1.34 5.53 -4.36
CA LEU A 62 -0.42 5.97 -5.40
C LEU A 62 -0.88 7.27 -6.07
N HIS A 63 -2.17 7.38 -6.38
CA HIS A 63 -2.72 8.58 -7.01
C HIS A 63 -2.56 9.83 -6.13
N ARG A 64 -2.56 9.68 -4.80
CA ARG A 64 -2.40 10.82 -3.88
C ARG A 64 -0.97 11.17 -3.55
N LEU A 65 -0.05 10.22 -3.69
CA LEU A 65 1.38 10.44 -3.45
C LEU A 65 2.11 11.04 -4.67
N ARG A 66 1.51 10.93 -5.85
CA ARG A 66 1.95 11.60 -7.09
C ARG A 66 1.49 13.05 -7.13
#